data_AF-A0A920DRB5-F1
#
_entry.id   AF-A0A920DRB5-F1
#
_cell.length_a   1.000
_cell.length_b   1.000
_cell.length_c   1.000
_cell.angle_alpha   90.00
_cell.angle_beta   90.00
_cell.angle_gamma   90.00
#
_symmetry.space_group_name_H-M   'P 1'
#
loop_
_entity.id
_entity.type
_entity.pdbx_description
1 polymer ?
#
loop_
_entity_poly.entity_id
_entity_poly.type
_entity_poly.pdbx_seq_one_letter_code
_entity_poly.pdbx_strand_id
1 'polypeptide(L)'
;MAEYILEAGGTMAFTFHVLFMLFNLFIIYQFYFNNKFFNELGFSNEEPKLVFRGPLGAVFLTMLLMSILLTFDVTGNTYEENVVQYKFWYSFLFMLMAIALISSVVRYFNLVNNYGITPNIRGVMFPLVGLILIILRTMFEAY
;
A
#
# COMPACT_ATOMS: atom_id res chain seq x y z
N MET A 1 7.35 -7.75 23.71
CA MET A 1 6.01 -7.27 23.27
C MET A 1 5.74 -5.86 23.78
N ALA A 2 5.86 -5.60 25.09
CA ALA A 2 5.70 -4.24 25.64
C ALA A 2 6.74 -3.23 25.09
N GLU A 3 7.98 -3.67 24.87
CA GLU A 3 9.07 -2.85 24.31
C GLU A 3 8.79 -2.44 22.86
N TYR A 4 8.45 -3.38 21.98
CA TYR A 4 8.02 -3.11 20.60
C TYR A 4 6.79 -2.18 20.49
N ILE A 5 5.88 -2.24 21.46
CA ILE A 5 4.71 -1.35 21.51
C ILE A 5 5.15 0.08 21.85
N LEU A 6 6.07 0.25 22.79
CA LEU A 6 6.63 1.54 23.17
C LEU A 6 7.47 2.15 22.04
N GLU A 7 8.34 1.35 21.40
CA GLU A 7 9.18 1.77 20.27
C GLU A 7 8.38 2.21 19.05
N ALA A 8 7.18 1.63 18.84
CA ALA A 8 6.30 2.00 17.75
C ALA A 8 5.48 3.28 18.00
N GLY A 9 5.66 3.99 19.13
CA GLY A 9 4.84 5.16 19.50
C GLY A 9 3.58 4.80 20.30
N GLY A 10 3.58 3.63 20.97
CA GLY A 10 2.47 3.15 21.79
C GLY A 10 1.51 2.20 21.05
N THR A 11 0.54 1.68 21.81
CA THR A 11 -0.34 0.58 21.38
C THR A 11 -1.14 0.89 20.11
N MET A 12 -1.57 2.14 19.93
CA MET A 12 -2.35 2.56 18.76
C MET A 12 -1.51 2.60 17.49
N ALA A 13 -0.34 3.24 17.55
CA ALA A 13 0.60 3.28 16.43
C ALA A 13 1.05 1.87 16.03
N PHE A 14 1.39 1.03 17.01
CA PHE A 14 1.70 -0.39 16.79
C PHE A 14 0.55 -1.15 16.11
N THR A 15 -0.70 -0.91 16.53
CA THR A 15 -1.87 -1.57 15.93
C THR A 15 -2.04 -1.18 14.46
N PHE A 16 -1.96 0.11 14.12
CA PHE A 16 -2.07 0.55 12.73
C PHE A 16 -0.90 0.08 11.87
N HIS A 17 0.28 -0.01 12.45
CA HIS A 17 1.46 -0.59 11.82
C HIS A 17 1.25 -2.06 11.45
N VAL A 18 0.70 -2.87 12.36
CA VAL A 18 0.34 -4.27 12.08
C VAL A 18 -0.77 -4.37 11.03
N LEU A 19 -1.82 -3.54 11.12
CA LEU A 19 -2.88 -3.51 10.11
C LEU A 19 -2.35 -3.14 8.72
N PHE A 20 -1.38 -2.24 8.65
CA PHE A 20 -0.71 -1.88 7.40
C PHE A 20 0.10 -3.05 6.83
N MET A 21 0.83 -3.81 7.65
CA MET A 21 1.50 -5.03 7.20
C MET A 21 0.51 -6.06 6.64
N LEU A 22 -0.57 -6.31 7.37
CA LEU A 22 -1.61 -7.24 6.95
C LEU A 22 -2.28 -6.78 5.65
N PHE A 23 -2.48 -5.48 5.49
CA PHE A 23 -2.96 -4.90 4.25
C PHE A 23 -1.99 -5.12 3.10
N ASN A 24 -0.69 -4.89 3.27
CA ASN A 24 0.31 -5.15 2.22
C ASN A 24 0.38 -6.64 1.85
N LEU A 25 0.32 -7.54 2.83
CA LEU A 25 0.24 -9.00 2.59
C LEU A 25 -1.03 -9.38 1.83
N PHE A 26 -2.16 -8.77 2.20
CA PHE A 26 -3.42 -8.93 1.47
C PHE A 26 -3.28 -8.46 0.01
N ILE A 27 -2.66 -7.30 -0.23
CA ILE A 27 -2.40 -6.80 -1.59
C ILE A 27 -1.58 -7.81 -2.40
N ILE A 28 -0.48 -8.30 -1.83
CA ILE A 28 0.37 -9.30 -2.48
C ILE A 28 -0.46 -10.54 -2.83
N TYR A 29 -1.23 -11.05 -1.87
CA TYR A 29 -2.09 -12.20 -2.10
C TYR A 29 -3.06 -11.95 -3.27
N GLN A 30 -3.76 -10.82 -3.27
CA GLN A 30 -4.76 -10.51 -4.29
C GLN A 30 -4.16 -10.33 -5.69
N PHE A 31 -3.04 -9.59 -5.82
CA PHE A 31 -2.41 -9.34 -7.12
C PHE A 31 -1.81 -10.62 -7.74
N TYR A 32 -1.21 -11.50 -6.92
CA TYR A 32 -0.47 -12.65 -7.44
C TYR A 32 -1.29 -13.92 -7.50
N PHE A 33 -2.20 -14.12 -6.57
CA PHE A 33 -2.90 -15.40 -6.39
C PHE A 33 -4.40 -15.33 -6.69
N ASN A 34 -4.98 -14.13 -6.83
CA ASN A 34 -6.41 -13.98 -7.19
C ASN A 34 -6.61 -13.38 -8.59
N ASN A 35 -6.89 -14.25 -9.57
CA ASN A 35 -7.18 -13.83 -10.94
C ASN A 35 -8.44 -12.96 -11.07
N LYS A 36 -9.42 -13.10 -10.16
CA LYS A 36 -10.67 -12.33 -10.20
C LYS A 36 -10.45 -10.89 -9.72
N PHE A 37 -9.43 -10.64 -8.90
CA PHE A 37 -9.17 -9.34 -8.30
C PHE A 37 -8.95 -8.24 -9.35
N PHE A 38 -8.23 -8.52 -10.44
CA PHE A 38 -8.04 -7.54 -11.51
C PHE A 38 -9.35 -7.13 -12.19
N ASN A 39 -10.26 -8.09 -12.41
CA ASN A 39 -11.58 -7.79 -12.97
C ASN A 39 -12.38 -6.91 -12.01
N GLU A 40 -12.26 -7.15 -10.71
CA GLU A 40 -12.91 -6.35 -9.66
C GLU A 40 -12.28 -4.96 -9.49
N LEU A 41 -11.01 -4.78 -9.84
CA LEU A 41 -10.38 -3.46 -9.97
C LEU A 41 -10.80 -2.73 -11.26
N GLY A 42 -11.56 -3.38 -12.13
CA GLY A 42 -12.10 -2.82 -13.37
C GLY A 42 -11.30 -3.20 -14.63
N PHE A 43 -10.19 -3.94 -14.52
CA PHE A 43 -9.40 -4.35 -15.69
C PHE A 43 -10.11 -5.48 -16.44
N SER A 44 -10.60 -5.20 -17.66
CA SER A 44 -11.23 -6.21 -18.51
C SER A 44 -10.26 -6.86 -19.49
N ASN A 45 -9.10 -6.25 -19.75
CA ASN A 45 -8.05 -6.78 -20.63
C ASN A 45 -7.03 -7.63 -19.85
N GLU A 46 -6.42 -8.61 -20.52
CA GLU A 46 -5.35 -9.46 -19.98
C GLU A 46 -4.00 -8.75 -19.93
N GLU A 47 -3.74 -7.80 -20.83
CA GLU A 47 -2.47 -7.04 -20.88
C GLU A 47 -2.13 -6.33 -19.55
N PRO A 48 -3.03 -5.56 -18.91
CA PRO A 48 -2.78 -4.99 -17.59
C PRO A 48 -2.43 -6.05 -16.55
N LYS A 49 -3.11 -7.21 -16.57
CA LYS A 49 -2.85 -8.30 -15.62
C LYS A 49 -1.44 -8.85 -15.81
N LEU A 50 -1.01 -8.99 -17.06
CA LEU A 50 0.31 -9.49 -17.43
C LEU A 50 1.41 -8.47 -17.08
N VAL A 51 1.14 -7.18 -17.22
CA VAL A 51 2.06 -6.10 -16.81
C VAL A 51 2.22 -6.06 -15.28
N PHE A 52 1.11 -6.10 -14.53
CA PHE A 52 1.13 -6.11 -13.05
C PHE A 52 1.59 -7.43 -12.44
N ARG A 53 1.71 -8.50 -13.21
CA ARG A 53 2.33 -9.78 -12.78
C ARG A 53 3.72 -10.02 -13.37
N GLY A 54 4.08 -9.26 -14.40
CA GLY A 54 5.36 -9.28 -15.07
C GLY A 54 6.38 -8.36 -14.39
N PRO A 55 7.27 -7.68 -15.15
CA PRO A 55 8.36 -6.88 -14.57
C PRO A 55 7.89 -5.77 -13.64
N LEU A 56 6.83 -5.03 -14.00
CA LEU A 56 6.28 -3.97 -13.15
C LEU A 56 5.61 -4.53 -11.90
N GLY A 57 4.99 -5.71 -12.02
CA GLY A 57 4.59 -6.52 -10.88
C GLY A 57 5.74 -6.79 -9.93
N ALA A 58 6.82 -7.39 -10.43
CA ALA A 58 7.99 -7.74 -9.61
C ALA A 58 8.58 -6.52 -8.87
N VAL A 59 8.60 -5.35 -9.52
CA VAL A 59 8.99 -4.08 -8.87
C VAL A 59 7.98 -3.71 -7.78
N PHE A 60 6.68 -3.79 -8.05
CA PHE A 60 5.62 -3.55 -7.07
C PHE A 60 5.69 -4.50 -5.87
N LEU A 61 5.92 -5.79 -6.09
CA LEU A 61 6.11 -6.78 -5.04
C LEU A 61 7.36 -6.49 -4.21
N THR A 62 8.48 -6.15 -4.86
CA THR A 62 9.71 -5.75 -4.16
C THR A 62 9.46 -4.54 -3.26
N MET A 63 8.71 -3.54 -3.73
CA MET A 63 8.35 -2.37 -2.93
C MET A 63 7.44 -2.73 -1.74
N LEU A 64 6.46 -3.62 -1.92
CA LEU A 64 5.61 -4.08 -0.82
C LEU A 64 6.37 -4.96 0.19
N LEU A 65 7.24 -5.85 -0.28
CA LEU A 65 8.09 -6.67 0.59
C LEU A 65 9.08 -5.79 1.37
N MET A 66 9.69 -4.81 0.70
CA MET A 66 10.57 -3.85 1.36
C MET A 66 9.81 -3.06 2.41
N SER A 67 8.57 -2.64 2.12
CA SER A 67 7.71 -2.00 3.12
C SER A 67 7.55 -2.89 4.36
N ILE A 68 7.21 -4.17 4.19
CA ILE A 68 7.04 -5.13 5.29
C ILE A 68 8.35 -5.33 6.07
N LEU A 69 9.49 -5.45 5.38
CA LEU A 69 10.80 -5.64 6.03
C LEU A 69 11.20 -4.44 6.89
N LEU A 70 10.99 -3.23 6.39
CA LEU A 70 11.19 -1.99 7.17
C LEU A 70 10.19 -1.84 8.32
N THR A 71 9.09 -2.57 8.24
CA THR A 71 8.08 -2.64 9.31
C THR A 71 8.53 -3.56 10.45
N PHE A 72 9.45 -4.51 10.20
CA PHE A 72 10.09 -5.37 11.21
C PHE A 72 11.35 -4.76 11.82
N ASP A 73 11.97 -3.79 11.13
CA ASP A 73 13.09 -3.00 11.66
C ASP A 73 12.64 -1.91 12.66
N VAL A 74 11.78 -2.32 13.60
CA VAL A 74 11.44 -1.58 14.82
C VAL A 74 12.52 -1.82 15.89
N THR A 75 13.50 -2.69 15.60
CA THR A 75 14.61 -3.03 16.49
C THR A 75 15.56 -1.85 16.68
N GLY A 76 15.28 -0.98 17.65
CA GLY A 76 16.20 -0.31 18.59
C GLY A 76 17.53 0.31 18.12
N ASN A 77 17.86 0.34 16.83
CA ASN A 77 19.09 0.89 16.29
C ASN A 77 18.74 2.16 15.51
N THR A 78 18.21 3.15 16.23
CA THR A 78 17.87 4.48 15.72
C THR A 78 19.14 5.30 15.49
N TYR A 79 19.98 4.89 14.54
CA TYR A 79 20.82 5.87 13.86
C TYR A 79 19.91 6.76 13.02
N GLU A 80 20.21 8.05 12.91
CA GLU A 80 19.42 9.02 12.11
C GLU A 80 19.14 8.50 10.68
N GLU A 81 20.06 7.70 10.14
CA GLU A 81 19.97 7.06 8.83
C GLU A 81 18.76 6.10 8.69
N ASN A 82 18.42 5.32 9.74
CA ASN A 82 17.31 4.37 9.69
C ASN A 82 15.95 5.09 9.76
N VAL A 83 15.85 6.19 10.52
CA VAL A 83 14.64 7.03 10.58
C VAL A 83 14.36 7.68 9.22
N VAL A 84 15.41 8.13 8.53
CA VAL A 84 15.30 8.71 7.18
C VAL A 84 14.80 7.67 6.17
N GLN A 85 15.33 6.44 6.22
CA GLN A 85 14.85 5.35 5.36
C GLN A 85 13.38 5.05 5.63
N TYR A 86 13.00 4.88 6.88
CA TYR A 86 11.64 4.59 7.28
C TYR A 86 10.64 5.66 6.79
N LYS A 87 10.91 6.94 7.07
CA LYS A 87 10.05 8.07 6.62
C LYS A 87 9.98 8.17 5.09
N PHE A 88 11.08 7.90 4.40
CA PHE A 88 11.12 7.86 2.94
C PHE A 88 10.15 6.81 2.38
N TRP A 89 10.20 5.58 2.91
CA TRP A 89 9.36 4.49 2.40
C TRP A 89 7.87 4.69 2.66
N TYR A 90 7.48 5.19 3.84
CA TYR A 90 6.08 5.54 4.10
C TYR A 90 5.60 6.69 3.22
N SER A 91 6.44 7.71 2.99
CA SER A 91 6.12 8.82 2.08
C SER A 91 5.98 8.37 0.63
N PHE A 92 6.84 7.44 0.20
CA PHE A 92 6.79 6.85 -1.12
C PHE A 92 5.52 5.99 -1.32
N LEU A 93 5.18 5.15 -0.35
CA LEU A 93 3.93 4.36 -0.37
C LEU A 93 2.69 5.26 -0.34
N PHE A 94 2.73 6.35 0.43
CA PHE A 94 1.68 7.36 0.43
C PHE A 94 1.48 7.93 -0.98
N MET A 95 2.56 8.34 -1.66
CA MET A 95 2.49 8.83 -3.03
C MET A 95 1.92 7.80 -4.00
N LEU A 96 2.36 6.55 -3.92
CA LEU A 96 1.84 5.47 -4.77
C LEU A 96 0.33 5.29 -4.59
N MET A 97 -0.15 5.24 -3.34
CA MET A 97 -1.58 5.09 -3.06
C MET A 97 -2.38 6.34 -3.44
N ALA A 98 -1.81 7.54 -3.29
CA ALA A 98 -2.43 8.80 -3.71
C ALA A 98 -2.61 8.86 -5.24
N ILE A 99 -1.57 8.50 -6.01
CA ILE A 99 -1.64 8.44 -7.48
C ILE A 99 -2.65 7.37 -7.92
N ALA A 100 -2.63 6.19 -7.28
CA ALA A 100 -3.60 5.14 -7.55
C ALA A 100 -5.04 5.56 -7.25
N LEU A 101 -5.27 6.33 -6.18
CA LEU A 101 -6.56 6.89 -5.84
C LEU A 101 -7.02 7.92 -6.87
N ILE A 102 -6.19 8.91 -7.19
CA ILE A 102 -6.51 9.95 -8.19
C ILE A 102 -6.86 9.29 -9.53
N SER A 103 -6.03 8.35 -10.00
CA SER A 103 -6.29 7.61 -11.23
C SER A 103 -7.63 6.87 -11.19
N SER A 104 -7.95 6.24 -10.06
CA SER A 104 -9.19 5.48 -9.89
C SER A 104 -10.43 6.38 -9.78
N VAL A 105 -10.32 7.53 -9.14
CA VAL A 105 -11.39 8.54 -9.05
C VAL A 105 -11.68 9.15 -10.42
N VAL A 106 -10.64 9.58 -11.14
CA VAL A 106 -10.77 10.13 -12.50
C VAL A 106 -11.44 9.13 -13.44
N ARG A 107 -11.10 7.83 -13.32
CA ARG A 107 -11.78 6.74 -14.05
C ARG A 107 -13.22 6.51 -13.58
N TYR A 108 -13.47 6.54 -12.28
CA TYR A 108 -14.81 6.32 -11.72
C TYR A 108 -15.83 7.33 -12.26
N PHE A 109 -15.41 8.59 -12.41
CA PHE A 109 -16.23 9.66 -12.99
C PHE A 109 -16.18 9.71 -14.53
N ASN A 110 -15.59 8.73 -15.22
CA ASN A 110 -15.42 8.70 -16.68
C ASN A 110 -14.76 9.96 -17.26
N LEU A 111 -13.93 10.67 -16.49
CA LEU A 111 -13.25 11.89 -16.94
C LEU A 111 -12.12 11.58 -17.94
N VAL A 112 -11.67 10.32 -18.01
CA VAL A 112 -10.71 9.82 -18.98
C VAL A 112 -11.27 8.53 -19.60
N ASN A 113 -11.33 8.50 -20.94
CA ASN A 113 -11.78 7.34 -21.69
C ASN A 113 -10.63 6.33 -21.82
N ASN A 114 -10.66 5.27 -21.01
CA ASN A 114 -9.65 4.21 -21.03
C ASN A 114 -10.26 2.92 -21.56
N TYR A 115 -9.85 2.56 -22.79
CA TYR A 115 -10.22 1.30 -23.42
C TYR A 115 -9.86 0.11 -22.52
N GLY A 116 -10.86 -0.68 -22.13
CA GLY A 116 -10.67 -1.92 -21.37
C GLY A 116 -10.55 -1.77 -19.85
N ILE A 117 -10.89 -0.60 -19.28
CA ILE A 117 -11.02 -0.42 -17.83
C ILE A 117 -12.41 0.11 -17.50
N THR A 118 -13.19 -0.70 -16.79
CA THR A 118 -14.55 -0.34 -16.35
C THR A 118 -14.50 0.46 -15.03
N PRO A 119 -15.34 1.50 -14.88
CA PRO A 119 -15.49 2.21 -13.62
C PRO A 119 -15.96 1.25 -12.53
N ASN A 120 -15.19 1.11 -11.45
CA ASN A 120 -15.57 0.27 -10.32
C ASN A 120 -15.21 0.95 -8.99
N ILE A 121 -16.17 0.99 -8.06
CA ILE A 121 -15.98 1.54 -6.73
C ILE A 121 -14.86 0.82 -5.96
N ARG A 122 -14.65 -0.48 -6.20
CA ARG A 122 -13.56 -1.24 -5.57
C ARG A 122 -12.18 -0.72 -5.98
N GLY A 123 -12.03 -0.24 -7.22
CA GLY A 123 -10.81 0.41 -7.70
C GLY A 123 -10.50 1.71 -6.95
N VAL A 124 -11.52 2.39 -6.41
CA VAL A 124 -11.38 3.62 -5.59
C VAL A 124 -11.15 3.27 -4.11
N MET A 125 -11.90 2.30 -3.59
CA MET A 125 -11.79 1.88 -2.18
C MET A 125 -10.42 1.29 -1.85
N PHE A 126 -9.85 0.51 -2.76
CA PHE A 126 -8.58 -0.16 -2.56
C PHE A 126 -7.43 0.81 -2.18
N PRO A 127 -7.09 1.83 -2.99
CA PRO A 127 -6.05 2.79 -2.63
C PRO A 127 -6.45 3.70 -1.46
N LEU A 128 -7.75 3.96 -1.26
CA LEU A 128 -8.25 4.76 -0.15
C LEU A 128 -7.96 4.12 1.22
N VAL A 129 -8.21 2.80 1.36
CA VAL A 129 -7.91 2.06 2.59
C VAL A 129 -6.42 2.12 2.92
N GLY A 130 -5.55 1.95 1.91
CA GLY A 130 -4.10 2.09 2.08
C GLY A 130 -3.69 3.47 2.58
N LEU A 131 -4.26 4.54 2.02
CA LEU A 131 -3.99 5.91 2.48
C LEU A 131 -4.44 6.15 3.92
N ILE A 132 -5.63 5.68 4.30
CA ILE A 132 -6.14 5.84 5.66
C ILE A 132 -5.19 5.15 6.66
N LEU A 133 -4.73 3.93 6.36
CA LEU A 133 -3.80 3.21 7.23
C LEU A 133 -2.46 3.94 7.38
N ILE A 134 -1.91 4.49 6.29
CA ILE A 134 -0.66 5.26 6.32
C ILE A 134 -0.83 6.55 7.14
N ILE A 135 -1.93 7.28 6.93
CA ILE A 135 -2.22 8.54 7.64
C ILE A 135 -2.37 8.28 9.13
N LEU A 136 -3.21 7.30 9.52
CA LEU A 136 -3.42 6.96 10.93
C LEU A 136 -2.11 6.56 11.59
N ARG A 137 -1.34 5.69 10.95
CA ARG A 137 -0.01 5.29 11.44
C ARG A 137 0.92 6.50 11.65
N THR A 138 0.93 7.45 10.71
CA THR A 138 1.81 8.64 10.78
C THR A 138 1.35 9.64 11.85
N MET A 139 0.04 9.78 12.03
CA MET A 139 -0.53 10.64 13.08
C MET A 139 -0.19 10.12 14.49
N PHE A 140 -0.20 8.81 14.70
CA PHE A 140 0.09 8.22 16.00
C PHE A 140 1.59 8.04 16.29
N GLU A 141 2.48 8.21 15.31
CA GLU A 141 3.94 8.30 15.54
C GLU A 141 4.38 9.70 15.99
N ALA A 142 3.58 10.74 15.68
CA ALA A 142 3.88 12.13 16.03
C ALA A 142 3.59 12.50 17.49
N TYR A 143 3.16 11.53 18.31
CA TYR A 143 2.83 11.64 19.74
C TYR A 143 3.72 10.73 20.57
#